data_AF-A0A7C7Q8K0-F1
#
_entry.id   AF-A0A7C7Q8K0-F1
#
_cell.length_a   1.000
_cell.length_b   1.000
_cell.length_c   1.000
_cell.angle_alpha   90.00
_cell.angle_beta   90.00
_cell.angle_gamma   90.00
#
_symmetry.space_group_name_H-M   'P 1'
#
loop_
_entity.id
_entity.type
_entity.pdbx_description
1 polymer ?
#
loop_
_entity_poly.entity_id
_entity_poly.type
_entity_poly.pdbx_seq_one_letter_code
_entity_poly.pdbx_strand_id
1 'polypeptide(L)'
;GRLEELGLLDDKEFARAWVEERLRLRPRWRRALREELARKGISREVVEEALHEGLFGVEEYEVAERLLRGMERRYRNLDPERALRRMQDFLLRRGFTWEIVKKVTGVLRKEWFGDEVGGD
;
A
#
# COMPACT_ATOMS: atom_id res chain seq x y z
N GLY A 1 -34.19 -1.60 9.74
CA GLY A 1 -34.65 -2.31 10.95
C GLY A 1 -33.46 -2.66 11.84
N ARG A 2 -33.66 -3.00 13.13
CA ARG A 2 -32.57 -3.25 14.10
C ARG A 2 -31.50 -4.25 13.60
N LEU A 3 -31.87 -5.24 12.79
CA LEU A 3 -30.93 -6.22 12.21
C LEU A 3 -29.99 -5.61 11.15
N GLU A 4 -30.47 -4.68 10.33
CA GLU A 4 -29.64 -3.98 9.33
C GLU A 4 -28.64 -3.05 10.03
N GLU A 5 -29.07 -2.38 11.10
CA GLU A 5 -28.21 -1.52 11.92
C GLU A 5 -27.11 -2.33 12.63
N LEU A 6 -27.44 -3.51 13.17
CA LEU A 6 -26.46 -4.43 13.77
C LEU A 6 -25.45 -4.95 12.74
N GLY A 7 -25.89 -5.31 11.53
CA GLY A 7 -24.99 -5.75 10.46
C GLY A 7 -24.05 -4.63 9.97
N LEU A 8 -24.56 -3.40 9.84
CA LEU A 8 -23.74 -2.24 9.49
C LEU A 8 -22.69 -1.92 10.57
N LEU A 9 -23.03 -2.09 11.84
CA LEU A 9 -22.08 -1.91 12.94
C LEU A 9 -20.95 -2.94 12.87
N ASP A 10 -21.29 -4.21 12.64
CA ASP A 10 -20.33 -5.31 12.48
C ASP A 10 -19.40 -5.06 11.28
N ASP A 11 -19.96 -4.69 10.12
CA ASP A 11 -19.19 -4.35 8.91
C ASP A 11 -18.19 -3.22 9.15
N LYS A 12 -18.58 -2.18 9.92
CA LYS A 12 -17.71 -1.06 10.27
C LYS A 12 -16.55 -1.49 11.17
N GLU A 13 -16.83 -2.24 12.22
CA GLU A 13 -15.80 -2.76 13.13
C GLU A 13 -14.84 -3.69 12.39
N PHE A 14 -15.38 -4.59 11.57
CA PHE A 14 -14.60 -5.47 10.72
C PHE A 14 -13.69 -4.69 9.76
N ALA A 15 -14.23 -3.70 9.06
CA ALA A 15 -13.47 -2.92 8.08
C ALA A 15 -12.32 -2.12 8.73
N ARG A 16 -12.57 -1.52 9.90
CA ARG A 16 -11.54 -0.82 10.69
C ARG A 16 -10.42 -1.76 11.11
N ALA A 17 -10.76 -2.88 11.74
CA ALA A 17 -9.79 -3.88 12.18
C ALA A 17 -8.97 -4.43 11.00
N TRP A 18 -9.59 -4.60 9.83
CA TRP A 18 -8.91 -5.04 8.63
C TRP A 18 -7.85 -4.04 8.14
N VAL A 19 -8.18 -2.74 8.12
CA VAL A 19 -7.22 -1.69 7.72
C VAL A 19 -6.04 -1.64 8.69
N GLU A 20 -6.30 -1.65 9.99
CA GLU A 20 -5.26 -1.64 11.03
C GLU A 20 -4.33 -2.86 10.95
N GLU A 21 -4.89 -4.07 10.83
CA GLU A 21 -4.10 -5.29 10.72
C GLU A 21 -3.21 -5.25 9.47
N ARG A 22 -3.74 -4.78 8.34
CA ARG A 22 -2.98 -4.68 7.09
C ARG A 22 -1.84 -3.69 7.21
N LEU A 23 -2.07 -2.50 7.76
CA LEU A 23 -1.02 -1.51 7.99
C LEU A 23 0.09 -2.06 8.89
N ARG A 24 -0.24 -2.89 9.88
CA ARG A 24 0.73 -3.46 10.83
C ARG A 24 1.53 -4.63 10.24
N LEU A 25 0.85 -5.60 9.62
CA LEU A 25 1.45 -6.89 9.28
C LEU A 25 1.91 -7.01 7.84
N ARG A 26 1.11 -6.49 6.90
CA ARG A 26 1.37 -6.60 5.45
C ARG A 26 0.90 -5.33 4.77
N PRO A 27 1.65 -4.22 4.93
CA PRO A 27 1.18 -2.91 4.50
C PRO A 27 0.71 -2.92 3.04
N ARG A 28 -0.47 -2.34 2.87
CA ARG A 28 -1.21 -2.13 1.63
C ARG A 28 -1.80 -0.74 1.69
N TRP A 29 -2.05 -0.16 0.53
CA TRP A 29 -2.63 1.17 0.44
C TRP A 29 -4.06 1.16 -0.10
N ARG A 30 -4.65 2.35 -0.17
CA ARG A 30 -6.06 2.62 -0.46
C ARG A 30 -6.67 1.71 -1.52
N ARG A 31 -6.05 1.58 -2.69
CA ARG A 31 -6.63 0.77 -3.78
C ARG A 31 -6.75 -0.71 -3.42
N ALA A 32 -5.70 -1.30 -2.86
CA ALA A 32 -5.70 -2.72 -2.52
C ALA A 32 -6.60 -3.01 -1.31
N LEU A 33 -6.61 -2.13 -0.30
CA LEU A 33 -7.49 -2.25 0.85
C LEU A 33 -8.97 -2.17 0.45
N ARG A 34 -9.32 -1.22 -0.43
CA ARG A 34 -10.66 -1.10 -1.01
C ARG A 34 -11.11 -2.39 -1.68
N GLU A 35 -10.27 -2.93 -2.57
CA GLU A 35 -10.58 -4.18 -3.26
C GLU A 35 -10.71 -5.37 -2.31
N GLU A 36 -9.88 -5.45 -1.26
CA GLU A 36 -9.96 -6.52 -0.27
C GLU A 36 -11.27 -6.50 0.51
N LEU A 37 -11.68 -5.32 0.97
CA LEU A 37 -12.94 -5.16 1.70
C LEU A 37 -14.16 -5.35 0.80
N ALA A 38 -14.13 -4.84 -0.43
CA ALA A 38 -15.20 -5.05 -1.40
C ALA A 38 -15.39 -6.55 -1.72
N ARG A 39 -14.29 -7.32 -1.89
CA ARG A 39 -14.37 -8.78 -2.08
C ARG A 39 -14.95 -9.54 -0.89
N LYS A 40 -14.98 -8.91 0.29
CA LYS A 40 -15.58 -9.47 1.51
C LYS A 40 -17.05 -9.11 1.67
N GLY A 41 -17.63 -8.35 0.73
CA GLY A 41 -19.02 -7.94 0.76
C GLY A 41 -19.30 -6.66 1.53
N ILE A 42 -18.27 -5.96 2.02
CA ILE A 42 -18.44 -4.71 2.76
C ILE A 42 -18.91 -3.60 1.82
N SER A 43 -19.90 -2.82 2.24
CA SER A 43 -20.47 -1.75 1.42
C SER A 43 -19.43 -0.67 1.08
N ARG A 44 -19.62 0.00 -0.05
CA ARG A 44 -18.71 1.06 -0.49
C ARG A 44 -18.60 2.20 0.54
N GLU A 45 -19.71 2.59 1.19
CA GLU A 45 -19.66 3.65 2.20
C GLU A 45 -18.79 3.24 3.40
N VAL A 46 -18.98 2.02 3.93
CA VAL A 46 -18.20 1.50 5.06
C VAL A 46 -16.72 1.36 4.69
N VAL A 47 -16.41 0.94 3.46
CA VAL A 47 -15.04 0.88 2.97
C VAL A 47 -14.38 2.26 2.95
N GLU A 48 -15.03 3.27 2.37
CA GLU A 48 -14.42 4.61 2.32
C GLU A 48 -14.27 5.23 3.72
N GLU A 49 -15.23 4.99 4.63
CA GLU A 49 -15.14 5.43 6.04
C GLU A 49 -13.95 4.79 6.75
N ALA A 50 -13.81 3.45 6.68
CA ALA A 50 -12.69 2.73 7.30
C ALA A 50 -11.33 3.12 6.70
N LEU A 51 -11.26 3.37 5.39
CA LEU A 51 -10.05 3.86 4.73
C LEU A 51 -9.72 5.31 5.11
N HIS A 52 -10.74 6.15 5.31
CA HIS A 52 -10.53 7.53 5.74
C HIS A 52 -9.96 7.57 7.16
N GLU A 53 -10.59 6.86 8.10
CA GLU A 53 -10.18 6.81 9.50
C GLU A 53 -8.85 6.08 9.69
N GLY A 54 -8.72 4.86 9.15
CA GLY A 54 -7.55 4.02 9.38
C GLY A 54 -6.27 4.51 8.70
N LEU A 55 -6.38 5.40 7.72
CA LEU A 55 -5.23 6.04 7.06
C LEU A 55 -5.04 7.50 7.47
N PHE A 56 -5.87 8.00 8.40
CA PHE A 56 -5.74 9.37 8.88
C PHE A 56 -4.38 9.58 9.55
N GLY A 57 -3.65 10.60 9.11
CA GLY A 57 -2.30 10.90 9.60
C GLY A 57 -1.22 9.89 9.18
N VAL A 58 -1.53 8.92 8.31
CA VAL A 58 -0.55 7.99 7.74
C VAL A 58 -0.12 8.49 6.37
N GLU A 59 1.18 8.69 6.17
CA GLU A 59 1.72 9.16 4.91
C GLU A 59 1.99 8.00 3.93
N GLU A 60 1.38 8.07 2.75
CA GLU A 60 1.51 7.03 1.71
C GLU A 60 2.99 6.77 1.34
N TYR A 61 3.77 7.86 1.24
CA TYR A 61 5.18 7.82 0.93
C TYR A 61 5.98 7.01 1.96
N GLU A 62 5.78 7.31 3.25
CA GLU A 62 6.53 6.67 4.35
C GLU A 62 6.24 5.16 4.42
N VAL A 63 4.98 4.76 4.20
CA VAL A 63 4.61 3.35 4.18
C VAL A 63 5.27 2.63 2.99
N ALA A 64 5.24 3.23 1.80
CA ALA A 64 5.89 2.68 0.61
C ALA A 64 7.41 2.58 0.75
N GLU A 65 8.04 3.62 1.28
CA GLU A 65 9.49 3.67 1.52
C GLU A 65 9.91 2.61 2.53
N ARG A 66 9.25 2.54 3.69
CA ARG A 66 9.54 1.54 4.74
C ARG A 66 9.42 0.11 4.22
N LEU A 67 8.41 -0.17 3.38
CA LEU A 67 8.24 -1.48 2.74
C LEU A 67 9.46 -1.85 1.87
N LEU A 68 9.90 -0.93 1.01
CA LEU A 68 11.02 -1.18 0.10
C LEU A 68 12.36 -1.26 0.84
N ARG A 69 12.60 -0.39 1.83
CA ARG A 69 13.80 -0.44 2.69
C ARG A 69 13.93 -1.78 3.42
N GLY A 70 12.83 -2.34 3.93
CA GLY A 70 12.83 -3.69 4.51
C GLY A 70 13.20 -4.81 3.52
N MET A 71 13.24 -4.52 2.23
CA MET A 71 13.59 -5.45 1.16
C MET A 71 14.85 -5.02 0.39
N GLU A 72 15.64 -4.07 0.90
CA GLU A 72 16.83 -3.54 0.22
C GLU A 72 17.76 -4.65 -0.27
N ARG A 73 18.11 -5.62 0.59
CA ARG A 73 18.96 -6.76 0.24
C ARG A 73 18.43 -7.60 -0.93
N ARG A 74 17.10 -7.68 -1.09
CA ARG A 74 16.46 -8.41 -2.20
C ARG A 74 16.67 -7.69 -3.53
N TYR A 75 16.69 -6.36 -3.53
CA TYR A 75 16.75 -5.56 -4.74
C TYR A 75 18.17 -5.17 -5.13
N ARG A 76 19.06 -4.89 -4.16
CA ARG A 76 20.46 -4.48 -4.42
C ARG A 76 21.30 -5.51 -5.16
N ASN A 77 20.93 -6.79 -5.14
CA ASN A 77 21.61 -7.85 -5.88
C ASN A 77 21.15 -7.98 -7.34
N LEU A 78 20.25 -7.10 -7.80
CA LEU A 78 19.73 -7.11 -9.16
C LEU A 78 20.37 -5.97 -9.97
N ASP A 79 20.34 -6.14 -11.28
CA ASP A 79 20.47 -5.03 -12.24
C ASP A 79 19.51 -3.87 -11.87
N PRO A 80 19.94 -2.58 -11.94
CA PRO A 80 19.17 -1.46 -11.41
C PRO A 80 17.82 -1.26 -12.14
N GLU A 81 17.76 -1.44 -13.45
CA GLU A 81 16.52 -1.34 -14.24
C GLU A 81 15.56 -2.47 -13.86
N ARG A 82 16.10 -3.68 -13.66
CA ARG A 82 15.33 -4.82 -13.17
C ARG A 82 14.83 -4.60 -11.75
N ALA A 83 15.64 -4.02 -10.86
CA ALA A 83 15.25 -3.66 -9.50
C ALA A 83 14.11 -2.64 -9.51
N LEU A 84 14.27 -1.56 -10.30
CA LEU A 84 13.26 -0.51 -10.45
C LEU A 84 11.91 -1.07 -10.87
N ARG A 85 11.86 -1.85 -11.97
CA ARG A 85 10.61 -2.47 -12.45
C ARG A 85 9.96 -3.33 -11.36
N ARG A 86 10.75 -4.15 -10.65
CA ARG A 86 10.24 -5.04 -9.61
C ARG A 86 9.74 -4.30 -8.36
N MET A 87 10.36 -3.19 -7.98
CA MET A 87 9.89 -2.33 -6.90
C MET A 87 8.55 -1.67 -7.27
N GLN A 88 8.47 -1.12 -8.49
CA GLN A 88 7.25 -0.47 -8.99
C GLN A 88 6.08 -1.45 -9.05
N ASP A 89 6.30 -2.61 -9.68
CA ASP A 89 5.33 -3.69 -9.76
C ASP A 89 4.84 -4.16 -8.39
N PHE A 90 5.77 -4.27 -7.43
CA PHE A 90 5.45 -4.66 -6.07
C PHE A 90 4.50 -3.66 -5.40
N LEU A 91 4.84 -2.36 -5.43
CA LEU A 91 4.01 -1.34 -4.81
C LEU A 91 2.66 -1.14 -5.53
N LEU A 92 2.63 -1.22 -6.86
CA LEU A 92 1.37 -1.15 -7.62
C LEU A 92 0.39 -2.28 -7.24
N ARG A 93 0.90 -3.51 -7.07
CA ARG A 93 0.11 -4.64 -6.55
C ARG A 93 -0.32 -4.48 -5.09
N ARG A 94 0.35 -3.59 -4.33
CA ARG A 94 -0.04 -3.21 -2.97
C ARG A 94 -0.96 -2.00 -2.92
N GLY A 95 -1.35 -1.46 -4.07
CA GLY A 95 -2.40 -0.45 -4.18
C GLY A 95 -1.92 0.98 -3.95
N PHE A 96 -0.61 1.21 -3.96
CA PHE A 96 -0.02 2.55 -3.97
C PHE A 96 -0.28 3.24 -5.31
N THR A 97 -0.41 4.56 -5.25
CA THR A 97 -0.59 5.42 -6.44
C THR A 97 0.67 5.45 -7.29
N TRP A 98 0.51 5.60 -8.61
CA TRP A 98 1.65 5.66 -9.52
C TRP A 98 2.61 6.80 -9.17
N GLU A 99 2.09 7.93 -8.71
CA GLU A 99 2.89 9.08 -8.27
C GLU A 99 3.85 8.71 -7.13
N ILE A 100 3.33 8.12 -6.05
CA ILE A 100 4.16 7.68 -4.92
C ILE A 100 5.12 6.58 -5.33
N VAL A 101 4.66 5.63 -6.14
CA VAL A 101 5.50 4.55 -6.67
C VAL A 101 6.70 5.12 -7.41
N LYS A 102 6.49 6.04 -8.37
CA LYS A 102 7.57 6.66 -9.12
C LYS A 102 8.51 7.46 -8.21
N LYS A 103 7.96 8.23 -7.29
CA LYS A 103 8.74 9.06 -6.35
C LYS A 103 9.65 8.22 -5.45
N VAL A 104 9.09 7.25 -4.73
CA VAL A 104 9.84 6.41 -3.78
C VAL A 104 10.89 5.57 -4.52
N THR A 105 10.50 4.91 -5.61
CA THR A 105 11.42 4.04 -6.35
C THR A 105 12.54 4.81 -7.03
N GLY A 106 12.30 6.05 -7.48
CA GLY A 106 13.35 6.92 -8.00
C GLY A 106 14.40 7.29 -6.94
N VAL A 107 13.94 7.69 -5.75
CA VAL A 107 14.83 8.00 -4.60
C VAL A 107 15.66 6.77 -4.22
N LEU A 108 15.01 5.63 -3.98
CA LEU A 108 15.70 4.42 -3.56
C LEU A 108 16.61 3.84 -4.64
N ARG A 109 16.25 3.96 -5.92
CA ARG A 109 17.14 3.55 -7.02
C ARG A 109 18.44 4.36 -6.99
N LYS A 110 18.34 5.69 -6.92
CA LYS A 110 19.51 6.57 -6.85
C LYS A 110 20.36 6.26 -5.61
N GLU A 111 19.71 6.07 -4.46
CA GLU A 111 20.40 5.72 -3.20
C GLU A 111 21.10 4.35 -3.26
N TRP A 112 20.47 3.35 -3.88
CA TRP A 112 20.97 1.98 -3.84
C TRP A 112 21.99 1.65 -4.93
N PHE A 113 21.92 2.32 -6.08
CA PHE A 113 22.72 2.01 -7.28
C PHE A 113 23.54 3.19 -7.81
N GLY A 114 23.38 4.40 -7.26
CA GLY A 114 24.09 5.60 -7.72
C GLY A 114 23.45 6.30 -8.92
N ASP A 115 24.05 7.42 -9.33
CA ASP A 115 23.56 8.29 -10.41
C ASP A 115 23.95 7.81 -11.83
N GLU A 116 24.84 6.81 -11.96
CA GLU A 116 25.43 6.42 -13.24
C GLU A 116 24.59 5.43 -14.06
N VAL A 117 23.45 4.97 -13.54
CA VAL A 117 22.60 4.05 -14.28
C VAL A 117 21.60 4.89 -15.07
N GLY A 118 21.86 5.08 -16.36
CA GLY A 118 21.07 5.94 -17.24
C GLY A 118 21.81 6.20 -18.54
N GLY A 119 22.20 5.13 -19.22
CA GLY A 119 22.84 5.20 -20.53
C GLY A 119 22.67 3.88 -21.25
N ASP A 120 21.54 3.76 -21.97
CA ASP A 120 21.43 3.29 -23.36
C ASP A 120 19.95 3.33 -23.81
#